data_AF-A0A3G8R442-F1
#
_entry.id   AF-A0A3G8R442-F1
#
_cell.length_a   1.000
_cell.length_b   1.000
_cell.length_c   1.000
_cell.angle_alpha   90.00
_cell.angle_beta   90.00
_cell.angle_gamma   90.00
#
_symmetry.space_group_name_H-M   'P 1'
#
loop_
_entity.id
_entity.type
_entity.pdbx_description
1 polymer ?
#
loop_
_entity_poly.entity_id
_entity_poly.type
_entity_poly.pdbx_seq_one_letter_code
_entity_poly.pdbx_strand_id
1 'polypeptide(L)'
;MSTANGHDFYGHSKYFIDNFSEFEKNYGVRGNFESLYYKYPTSEERWAYLSKHGTLMFDTPPGQTYLDLYKLIKDKNYFIISTNQDMQFSKLFPDEKICLPQGDAHWFQCGNPCHDEVYYAEEMLRNMADNIVDTRIPTELIPKCPVCGGEMEPWIRSYVFLEGGLWKDGIKRYQTFLNENSHKKVVFIELGVGRMTPNIIKYPFSQMTYNWQNAFLVRINQGEAPTPMLKNKSITMDADIAQVLHDLTSHM
;
A
#
# COMPACT_ATOMS: atom_id res chain seq x y z
N MET A 1 8.46 3.30 -2.01
CA MET A 1 8.83 2.25 -2.98
C MET A 1 8.13 2.43 -4.33
N SER A 2 6.80 2.53 -4.39
CA SER A 2 6.05 2.69 -5.66
C SER A 2 6.42 3.95 -6.46
N THR A 3 6.66 5.08 -5.80
CA THR A 3 7.17 6.31 -6.45
C THR A 3 8.47 6.06 -7.22
N ALA A 4 9.40 5.27 -6.67
CA ALA A 4 10.66 4.92 -7.34
C ALA A 4 10.44 4.02 -8.57
N ASN A 5 9.26 3.41 -8.70
CA ASN A 5 8.81 2.69 -9.89
C ASN A 5 8.01 3.59 -10.85
N GLY A 6 8.02 4.90 -10.65
CA GLY A 6 7.22 5.85 -11.46
C GLY A 6 5.73 5.90 -11.09
N HIS A 7 5.27 5.12 -10.10
CA HIS A 7 3.90 5.18 -9.58
C HIS A 7 3.84 6.19 -8.43
N ASP A 8 3.95 7.48 -8.77
CA ASP A 8 3.87 8.56 -7.79
C ASP A 8 2.42 8.94 -7.50
N PHE A 9 1.97 8.58 -6.30
CA PHE A 9 0.64 8.88 -5.80
C PHE A 9 0.53 10.25 -5.12
N TYR A 10 1.64 10.86 -4.69
CA TYR A 10 1.61 12.03 -3.80
C TYR A 10 1.72 13.36 -4.55
N GLY A 11 2.48 13.40 -5.65
CA GLY A 11 2.71 14.61 -6.43
C GLY A 11 1.84 14.72 -7.68
N HIS A 12 1.95 15.87 -8.32
CA HIS A 12 1.49 16.09 -9.69
C HIS A 12 2.45 15.42 -10.66
N SER A 13 2.22 14.12 -10.89
CA SER A 13 3.14 13.23 -11.58
C SER A 13 2.66 12.90 -12.99
N LYS A 14 3.59 12.45 -13.85
CA LYS A 14 3.22 11.89 -15.17
C LYS A 14 2.22 10.74 -15.02
N TYR A 15 2.39 9.89 -14.01
CA TYR A 15 1.47 8.79 -13.71
C TYR A 15 0.04 9.28 -13.44
N PHE A 16 -0.11 10.39 -12.70
CA PHE A 16 -1.42 11.01 -12.50
C PHE A 16 -1.98 11.62 -13.78
N ILE A 17 -1.19 12.43 -14.49
CA ILE A 17 -1.61 13.13 -15.72
C ILE A 17 -2.09 12.13 -16.78
N ASP A 18 -1.32 11.07 -17.02
CA ASP A 18 -1.64 10.08 -18.06
C ASP A 18 -2.95 9.32 -17.78
N ASN A 19 -3.35 9.19 -16.51
CA ASN A 19 -4.45 8.33 -16.09
C ASN A 19 -5.67 9.08 -15.55
N PHE A 20 -5.55 10.33 -15.09
CA PHE A 20 -6.60 11.03 -14.33
C PHE A 20 -6.74 12.52 -14.67
N SER A 21 -6.25 12.96 -15.84
CA SER A 21 -6.34 14.38 -16.26
C SER A 21 -7.77 14.94 -16.30
N GLU A 22 -8.77 14.11 -16.56
CA GLU A 22 -10.17 14.51 -16.53
C GLU A 22 -10.65 14.86 -15.11
N PHE A 23 -10.13 14.18 -14.08
CA PHE A 23 -10.43 14.50 -12.69
C PHE A 23 -9.74 15.81 -12.27
N GLU A 24 -8.51 16.05 -12.73
CA GLU A 24 -7.86 17.36 -12.55
C GLU A 24 -8.68 18.49 -13.17
N LYS A 25 -9.15 18.31 -14.41
CA LYS A 25 -9.95 19.30 -15.12
C LYS A 25 -11.27 19.60 -14.41
N ASN A 26 -11.96 18.57 -13.93
CA ASN A 26 -13.31 18.71 -13.38
C ASN A 26 -13.31 19.12 -11.89
N TYR A 27 -12.28 18.74 -11.13
CA TYR A 27 -12.24 18.92 -9.66
C TYR A 27 -11.05 19.74 -9.15
N GLY A 28 -10.05 20.04 -9.99
CA GLY A 28 -8.86 20.80 -9.63
C GLY A 28 -7.81 20.03 -8.82
N VAL A 29 -8.00 18.72 -8.65
CA VAL A 29 -7.07 17.82 -7.94
C VAL A 29 -5.75 17.67 -8.70
N ARG A 30 -4.64 17.57 -7.97
CA ARG A 30 -3.27 17.59 -8.53
C ARG A 30 -2.51 16.28 -8.34
N GLY A 31 -3.16 15.21 -7.87
CA GLY A 31 -2.50 13.92 -7.66
C GLY A 31 -3.45 12.85 -7.17
N ASN A 32 -3.01 11.58 -7.19
CA ASN A 32 -3.86 10.44 -6.80
C ASN A 32 -4.22 10.46 -5.32
N PHE A 33 -3.28 10.85 -4.45
CA PHE A 33 -3.50 10.94 -3.01
C PHE A 33 -4.54 12.03 -2.69
N GLU A 34 -4.45 13.20 -3.33
CA GLU A 34 -5.46 14.24 -3.19
C GLU A 34 -6.82 13.77 -3.72
N SER A 35 -6.85 13.14 -4.89
CA SER A 35 -8.06 12.63 -5.52
C SER A 35 -8.76 11.53 -4.70
N LEU A 36 -7.99 10.71 -3.97
CA LEU A 36 -8.52 9.67 -3.07
C LEU A 36 -9.28 10.27 -1.88
N TYR A 37 -8.84 11.42 -1.37
CA TYR A 37 -9.44 12.09 -0.21
C TYR A 37 -10.29 13.31 -0.59
N TYR A 38 -10.49 13.56 -1.89
CA TYR A 38 -11.32 14.64 -2.38
C TYR A 38 -12.79 14.42 -1.99
N LYS A 39 -13.49 15.50 -1.64
CA LYS A 39 -14.91 15.47 -1.29
C LYS A 39 -15.75 15.65 -2.56
N TYR A 40 -15.90 14.57 -3.31
CA TYR A 40 -16.74 14.58 -4.52
C TYR A 40 -18.18 14.97 -4.20
N PRO A 41 -18.88 15.72 -5.07
CA PRO A 41 -20.25 16.15 -4.83
C PRO A 41 -21.25 14.99 -4.71
N THR A 42 -21.05 13.89 -5.44
CA THR A 42 -21.89 12.70 -5.36
C THR A 42 -21.10 11.39 -5.26
N SER A 43 -21.77 10.32 -4.82
CA SER A 43 -21.20 8.96 -4.79
C SER A 43 -20.82 8.47 -6.18
N GLU A 44 -21.58 8.82 -7.23
CA GLU A 44 -21.24 8.47 -8.61
C GLU A 44 -19.90 9.06 -9.06
N GLU A 45 -19.63 10.30 -8.68
CA GLU A 45 -18.36 10.98 -9.00
C GLU A 45 -17.19 10.38 -8.23
N ARG A 46 -17.42 10.10 -6.94
CA ARG A 46 -16.44 9.42 -6.09
C ARG A 46 -16.08 8.04 -6.63
N TRP A 47 -17.09 7.23 -6.94
CA TRP A 47 -16.88 5.87 -7.43
C TRP A 47 -16.31 5.84 -8.84
N ALA A 48 -16.51 6.86 -9.67
CA ALA A 48 -15.80 6.97 -10.94
C ALA A 48 -14.27 7.04 -10.70
N TYR A 49 -13.81 7.90 -9.78
CA TYR A 49 -12.39 7.95 -9.45
C TYR A 49 -11.89 6.62 -8.84
N LEU A 50 -12.59 6.13 -7.81
CA LEU A 50 -12.18 4.91 -7.09
C LEU A 50 -12.14 3.68 -8.00
N SER A 51 -13.12 3.52 -8.90
CA SER A 51 -13.18 2.41 -9.84
C SER A 51 -12.08 2.47 -10.89
N LYS A 52 -11.84 3.65 -11.47
CA LYS A 52 -10.73 3.85 -12.41
C LYS A 52 -9.38 3.59 -11.74
N HIS A 53 -9.17 4.15 -10.55
CA HIS A 53 -7.93 4.00 -9.79
C HIS A 53 -7.68 2.56 -9.35
N GLY A 54 -8.71 1.88 -8.82
CA GLY A 54 -8.62 0.46 -8.46
C GLY A 54 -8.36 -0.43 -9.68
N THR A 55 -9.05 -0.22 -10.80
CA THR A 55 -8.83 -0.99 -12.04
C THR A 55 -7.40 -0.81 -12.56
N LEU A 56 -6.89 0.43 -12.56
CA LEU A 56 -5.49 0.69 -12.90
C LEU A 56 -4.52 -0.07 -11.99
N MET A 57 -4.82 -0.16 -10.69
CA MET A 57 -4.01 -0.96 -9.77
C MET A 57 -4.05 -2.44 -10.11
N PHE A 58 -5.16 -3.03 -10.54
CA PHE A 58 -5.20 -4.42 -11.01
C PHE A 58 -4.33 -4.61 -12.26
N ASP A 59 -4.49 -3.74 -13.26
CA ASP A 59 -3.87 -3.89 -14.58
C ASP A 59 -2.38 -3.55 -14.60
N THR A 60 -1.92 -2.72 -13.67
CA THR A 60 -0.51 -2.33 -13.58
C THR A 60 0.34 -3.53 -13.20
N PRO A 61 1.29 -4.01 -14.03
CA PRO A 61 2.13 -5.14 -13.67
C PRO A 61 3.02 -4.83 -12.45
N PRO A 62 3.60 -5.85 -11.79
CA PRO A 62 4.59 -5.62 -10.74
C PRO A 62 5.74 -4.75 -11.23
N GLY A 63 6.01 -3.68 -10.50
CA GLY A 63 7.11 -2.77 -10.77
C GLY A 63 8.47 -3.43 -10.65
N GLN A 64 9.46 -2.89 -11.38
CA GLN A 64 10.84 -3.37 -11.36
C GLN A 64 11.43 -3.38 -9.94
N THR A 65 11.12 -2.38 -9.12
CA THR A 65 11.58 -2.34 -7.71
C THR A 65 11.05 -3.53 -6.89
N TYR A 66 9.81 -3.94 -7.12
CA TYR A 66 9.20 -5.09 -6.45
C TYR A 66 9.76 -6.42 -6.98
N LEU A 67 9.99 -6.52 -8.29
CA LEU A 67 10.65 -7.68 -8.91
C LEU A 67 12.07 -7.87 -8.40
N ASP A 68 12.84 -6.80 -8.27
CA ASP A 68 14.21 -6.87 -7.79
C ASP A 68 14.25 -7.20 -6.30
N LEU A 69 13.38 -6.60 -5.48
CA LEU A 69 13.22 -7.02 -4.09
C LEU A 69 12.86 -8.50 -3.98
N TYR A 70 11.92 -8.99 -4.80
CA TYR A 70 11.53 -10.40 -4.83
C TYR A 70 12.72 -11.31 -5.13
N LYS A 71 13.53 -11.00 -6.16
CA LYS A 71 14.75 -11.76 -6.46
C LYS A 71 15.71 -11.84 -5.26
N LEU A 72 15.88 -10.75 -4.52
CA LEU A 72 16.79 -10.69 -3.37
C LEU A 72 16.31 -11.55 -2.19
N ILE A 73 15.00 -11.63 -1.94
CA ILE A 73 14.47 -12.18 -0.68
C ILE A 73 13.67 -13.47 -0.81
N LYS A 74 13.26 -13.90 -2.02
CA LYS A 74 12.33 -15.04 -2.22
C LYS A 74 12.78 -16.34 -1.53
N ASP A 75 14.08 -16.61 -1.48
CA ASP A 75 14.66 -17.83 -0.90
C ASP A 75 15.10 -17.64 0.57
N LYS A 76 14.69 -16.54 1.21
CA LYS A 76 14.98 -16.22 2.61
C LYS A 76 13.76 -16.48 3.48
N ASN A 77 13.98 -16.52 4.80
CA ASN A 77 12.90 -16.42 5.76
C ASN A 77 12.51 -14.94 5.92
N TYR A 78 11.43 -14.51 5.29
CA TYR A 78 11.00 -13.10 5.26
C TYR A 78 9.52 -12.95 5.59
N PHE A 79 9.16 -11.74 6.00
CA PHE A 79 7.78 -11.28 6.16
C PHE A 79 7.71 -9.81 5.77
N ILE A 80 6.62 -9.40 5.11
CA ILE A 80 6.42 -8.05 4.59
C ILE A 80 5.30 -7.37 5.37
N ILE A 81 5.58 -6.15 5.85
CA ILE A 81 4.58 -5.22 6.34
C ILE A 81 4.59 -3.99 5.42
N SER A 82 3.41 -3.59 4.93
CA SER A 82 3.29 -2.49 3.96
C SER A 82 2.17 -1.52 4.35
N THR A 83 2.41 -0.23 4.11
CA THR A 83 1.37 0.81 4.17
C THR A 83 0.88 1.23 2.79
N ASN A 84 1.42 0.65 1.71
CA ASN A 84 0.94 0.88 0.35
C ASN A 84 -0.36 0.11 0.12
N GLN A 85 -1.20 0.62 -0.78
CA GLN A 85 -2.54 0.11 -1.11
C GLN A 85 -2.67 -0.16 -2.63
N ASP A 86 -1.56 -0.54 -3.27
CA ASP A 86 -1.41 -0.63 -4.73
C ASP A 86 -1.25 -2.07 -5.25
N MET A 87 -1.49 -3.06 -4.39
CA MET A 87 -1.40 -4.49 -4.66
C MET A 87 -0.03 -5.01 -5.13
N GLN A 88 1.01 -4.17 -5.21
CA GLN A 88 2.28 -4.55 -5.84
C GLN A 88 2.96 -5.73 -5.13
N PHE A 89 2.84 -5.80 -3.80
CA PHE A 89 3.33 -6.95 -3.03
C PHE A 89 2.50 -8.22 -3.27
N SER A 90 1.17 -8.14 -3.20
CA SER A 90 0.28 -9.31 -3.39
C SER A 90 0.38 -9.94 -4.78
N LYS A 91 0.91 -9.24 -5.78
CA LYS A 91 1.16 -9.81 -7.12
C LYS A 91 2.39 -10.71 -7.22
N LEU A 92 3.32 -10.61 -6.29
CA LEU A 92 4.60 -11.34 -6.34
C LEU A 92 4.83 -12.23 -5.12
N PHE A 93 4.29 -11.84 -3.97
CA PHE A 93 4.55 -12.49 -2.70
C PHE A 93 3.30 -13.22 -2.21
N PRO A 94 3.44 -14.37 -1.54
CA PRO A 94 2.30 -15.08 -0.96
C PRO A 94 1.61 -14.25 0.13
N ASP A 95 0.28 -14.19 0.13
CA ASP A 95 -0.52 -13.38 1.06
C ASP A 95 -0.28 -13.73 2.54
N GLU A 96 0.09 -14.98 2.84
CA GLU A 96 0.43 -15.40 4.20
C GLU A 96 1.69 -14.72 4.75
N LYS A 97 2.55 -14.19 3.87
CA LYS A 97 3.78 -13.45 4.22
C LYS A 97 3.60 -11.93 4.19
N ILE A 98 2.38 -11.43 4.00
CA ILE A 98 2.09 -10.00 3.90
C ILE A 98 1.16 -9.57 5.04
N CYS A 99 1.44 -8.42 5.64
CA CYS A 99 0.56 -7.71 6.55
C CYS A 99 0.28 -6.30 6.00
N LEU A 100 -1.01 -5.97 5.87
CA LEU A 100 -1.53 -4.73 5.30
C LEU A 100 -2.29 -3.95 6.38
N PRO A 101 -1.59 -3.35 7.37
CA PRO A 101 -2.23 -2.64 8.49
C PRO A 101 -3.12 -1.46 8.07
N GLN A 102 -2.91 -0.94 6.86
CA GLN A 102 -3.65 0.17 6.25
C GLN A 102 -4.74 -0.28 5.28
N GLY A 103 -4.95 -1.58 5.11
CA GLY A 103 -5.80 -2.11 4.06
C GLY A 103 -5.14 -2.07 2.69
N ASP A 104 -5.91 -2.41 1.65
CA ASP A 104 -5.49 -2.43 0.24
C ASP A 104 -6.72 -2.33 -0.68
N ALA A 105 -6.55 -1.75 -1.86
CA ALA A 105 -7.62 -1.36 -2.78
C ALA A 105 -8.33 -2.55 -3.46
N HIS A 106 -7.78 -3.77 -3.38
CA HIS A 106 -8.40 -4.99 -3.92
C HIS A 106 -9.60 -5.51 -3.12
N TRP A 107 -9.90 -4.94 -1.95
CA TRP A 107 -11.05 -5.32 -1.12
C TRP A 107 -11.97 -4.13 -0.89
N PHE A 108 -13.27 -4.41 -0.85
CA PHE A 108 -14.29 -3.52 -0.32
C PHE A 108 -14.81 -4.03 1.02
N GLN A 109 -15.40 -3.12 1.80
CA GLN A 109 -16.12 -3.42 3.03
C GLN A 109 -17.47 -2.68 3.01
N CYS A 110 -18.35 -2.98 3.97
CA CYS A 110 -19.51 -2.12 4.17
C CYS A 110 -19.06 -0.72 4.63
N GLY A 111 -19.63 0.34 4.04
CA GLY A 111 -19.37 1.72 4.46
C GLY A 111 -19.93 2.05 5.85
N ASN A 112 -20.93 1.28 6.30
CA ASN A 112 -21.40 1.24 7.69
C ASN A 112 -21.04 -0.13 8.25
N PRO A 113 -19.85 -0.35 8.85
CA PRO A 113 -19.25 -1.67 9.10
C PRO A 113 -20.13 -2.57 9.98
N CYS A 114 -21.17 -3.15 9.38
CA CYS A 114 -22.29 -3.80 10.06
C CYS A 114 -22.02 -5.27 10.36
N HIS A 115 -20.99 -5.82 9.74
CA HIS A 115 -20.50 -7.17 9.92
C HIS A 115 -19.01 -7.24 9.57
N ASP A 116 -18.37 -8.29 10.04
CA ASP A 116 -16.93 -8.52 9.88
C ASP A 116 -16.65 -9.30 8.58
N GLU A 117 -16.71 -8.61 7.42
CA GLU A 117 -16.40 -9.20 6.12
C GLU A 117 -15.85 -8.15 5.14
N VAL A 118 -14.95 -8.59 4.26
CA VAL A 118 -14.48 -7.82 3.11
C VAL A 118 -14.73 -8.60 1.81
N TYR A 119 -14.86 -7.89 0.70
CA TYR A 119 -15.32 -8.43 -0.58
C TYR A 119 -14.31 -8.12 -1.67
N TYR A 120 -13.96 -9.12 -2.47
CA TYR A 120 -13.00 -8.93 -3.55
C TYR A 120 -13.55 -7.94 -4.57
N ALA A 121 -12.78 -6.91 -4.90
CA ALA A 121 -13.31 -5.72 -5.56
C ALA A 121 -13.19 -5.74 -7.09
N GLU A 122 -12.43 -6.66 -7.68
CA GLU A 122 -12.03 -6.57 -9.09
C GLU A 122 -13.22 -6.44 -10.06
N GLU A 123 -14.19 -7.35 -9.98
CA GLU A 123 -15.35 -7.34 -10.89
C GLU A 123 -16.18 -6.06 -10.73
N MET A 124 -16.39 -5.62 -9.49
CA MET A 124 -17.13 -4.39 -9.20
C MET A 124 -16.40 -3.15 -9.72
N LEU A 125 -15.08 -3.07 -9.52
CA LEU A 125 -14.23 -1.99 -9.99
C LEU A 125 -14.23 -1.90 -11.51
N ARG A 126 -14.04 -3.03 -12.19
CA ARG A 126 -14.03 -3.08 -13.67
C ARG A 126 -15.39 -2.69 -14.25
N ASN A 127 -16.48 -3.24 -13.71
CA ASN A 127 -17.83 -2.92 -14.18
C ASN A 127 -18.14 -1.41 -14.01
N MET A 128 -17.77 -0.81 -12.88
CA MET A 128 -17.90 0.63 -12.69
C MET A 128 -17.02 1.42 -13.68
N ALA A 129 -15.74 1.03 -13.84
CA ALA A 129 -14.78 1.73 -14.68
C ALA A 129 -15.18 1.71 -16.17
N ASP A 130 -15.67 0.57 -16.67
CA ASP A 130 -16.12 0.39 -18.06
C ASP A 130 -17.35 1.24 -18.40
N ASN A 131 -18.10 1.69 -17.39
CA ASN A 131 -19.31 2.48 -17.53
C ASN A 131 -19.14 3.96 -17.10
N ILE A 132 -17.90 4.44 -16.91
CA ILE A 132 -17.66 5.86 -16.61
C ILE A 132 -18.02 6.71 -17.83
N VAL A 133 -18.84 7.74 -17.61
CA VAL A 133 -19.11 8.82 -18.57
C VAL A 133 -18.67 10.14 -17.96
N ASP A 134 -17.71 10.81 -18.59
CA ASP A 134 -16.98 11.97 -18.05
C ASP A 134 -16.24 11.60 -16.75
N THR A 135 -16.77 11.96 -15.58
CA THR A 135 -16.23 11.60 -14.27
C THR A 135 -17.31 11.02 -13.36
N ARG A 136 -18.28 10.28 -13.93
CA ARG A 136 -19.42 9.70 -13.20
C ARG A 136 -19.71 8.28 -13.65
N ILE A 137 -20.10 7.43 -12.70
CA ILE A 137 -20.71 6.12 -12.99
C ILE A 137 -22.24 6.20 -12.96
N PRO A 138 -22.96 5.24 -13.57
CA PRO A 138 -24.39 5.07 -13.34
C PRO A 138 -24.70 4.74 -11.87
N THR A 139 -25.78 5.30 -11.33
CA THR A 139 -26.18 5.15 -9.91
C THR A 139 -26.41 3.70 -9.51
N GLU A 140 -26.89 2.86 -10.43
CA GLU A 140 -27.12 1.43 -10.22
C GLU A 140 -25.84 0.63 -10.00
N LEU A 141 -24.68 1.16 -10.40
CA LEU A 141 -23.38 0.53 -10.22
C LEU A 141 -22.70 0.90 -8.89
N ILE A 142 -23.25 1.83 -8.11
CA ILE A 142 -22.75 2.13 -6.77
C ILE A 142 -22.78 0.84 -5.93
N PRO A 143 -21.65 0.37 -5.39
CA PRO A 143 -21.57 -0.91 -4.73
C PRO A 143 -22.34 -0.89 -3.41
N LYS A 144 -23.14 -1.94 -3.18
CA LYS A 144 -24.01 -2.07 -2.00
C LYS A 144 -23.61 -3.27 -1.16
N CYS A 145 -23.57 -3.06 0.14
CA CYS A 145 -23.39 -4.10 1.13
C CYS A 145 -24.50 -5.15 0.99
N PRO A 146 -24.17 -6.44 0.82
CA PRO A 146 -25.18 -7.49 0.63
C PRO A 146 -25.97 -7.79 1.91
N VAL A 147 -25.56 -7.26 3.07
CA VAL A 147 -26.21 -7.49 4.36
C VAL A 147 -27.20 -6.37 4.70
N CYS A 148 -26.76 -5.11 4.66
CA CYS A 148 -27.59 -3.96 5.09
C CYS A 148 -28.09 -3.08 3.93
N GLY A 149 -27.63 -3.32 2.70
CA GLY A 149 -27.97 -2.52 1.52
C GLY A 149 -27.30 -1.14 1.45
N GLY A 150 -26.51 -0.75 2.45
CA GLY A 150 -25.76 0.51 2.45
C GLY A 150 -24.63 0.54 1.42
N GLU A 151 -24.18 1.73 1.04
CA GLU A 151 -23.03 1.91 0.15
C GLU A 151 -21.76 1.26 0.75
N MET A 152 -20.98 0.60 -0.10
CA MET A 152 -19.70 0.01 0.30
C MET A 152 -18.60 1.09 0.39
N GLU A 153 -17.41 0.68 0.81
CA GLU A 153 -16.24 1.52 0.95
C GLU A 153 -15.00 0.69 0.61
N PRO A 154 -13.97 1.23 -0.06
CA PRO A 154 -12.68 0.56 -0.16
C PRO A 154 -12.15 0.16 1.22
N TRP A 155 -11.59 -1.04 1.35
CA TRP A 155 -10.96 -1.50 2.59
C TRP A 155 -9.58 -0.85 2.73
N ILE A 156 -9.58 0.46 2.95
CA ILE A 156 -8.44 1.34 3.11
C ILE A 156 -8.66 2.14 4.39
N ARG A 157 -7.60 2.40 5.16
CA ARG A 157 -7.75 3.06 6.47
C ARG A 157 -8.45 4.42 6.37
N SER A 158 -9.62 4.49 6.98
CA SER A 158 -10.57 5.60 7.06
C SER A 158 -11.33 5.51 8.40
N TYR A 159 -12.30 6.39 8.65
CA TYR A 159 -13.11 6.35 9.88
C TYR A 159 -13.94 5.09 10.06
N VAL A 160 -14.23 4.38 8.96
CA VAL A 160 -15.06 3.17 8.97
C VAL A 160 -14.24 1.90 8.76
N PHE A 161 -12.89 2.01 8.70
CA PHE A 161 -12.00 0.91 8.39
C PHE A 161 -12.22 -0.30 9.29
N LEU A 162 -12.50 -1.43 8.66
CA LEU A 162 -12.80 -2.67 9.35
C LEU A 162 -11.51 -3.39 9.75
N GLU A 163 -11.17 -3.34 11.04
CA GLU A 163 -10.14 -4.17 11.67
C GLU A 163 -10.71 -5.58 11.99
N GLY A 164 -11.19 -6.23 10.93
CA GLY A 164 -11.90 -7.49 10.95
C GLY A 164 -11.01 -8.73 11.09
N GLY A 165 -11.59 -9.91 10.87
CA GLY A 165 -10.90 -11.20 10.89
C GLY A 165 -9.66 -11.21 9.98
N LEU A 166 -9.80 -10.79 8.72
CA LEU A 166 -8.69 -10.70 7.76
C LEU A 166 -7.55 -9.82 8.27
N TRP A 167 -7.87 -8.66 8.83
CA TRP A 167 -6.89 -7.73 9.38
C TRP A 167 -6.16 -8.33 10.58
N LYS A 168 -6.91 -8.87 11.55
CA LYS A 168 -6.39 -9.48 12.78
C LYS A 168 -5.48 -10.66 12.46
N ASP A 169 -5.85 -11.48 11.48
CA ASP A 169 -5.04 -12.61 11.04
C ASP A 169 -3.73 -12.14 10.42
N GLY A 170 -3.74 -11.11 9.57
CA GLY A 170 -2.52 -10.52 9.02
C GLY A 170 -1.58 -9.97 10.10
N ILE A 171 -2.13 -9.24 11.07
CA ILE A 171 -1.37 -8.71 12.22
C ILE A 171 -0.82 -9.86 13.08
N LYS A 172 -1.61 -10.89 13.33
CA LYS A 172 -1.19 -12.07 14.09
C LYS A 172 -0.04 -12.79 13.40
N ARG A 173 -0.10 -13.02 12.08
CA ARG A 173 0.99 -13.64 11.31
C ARG A 173 2.28 -12.81 11.43
N TYR A 174 2.19 -11.49 11.29
CA TYR A 174 3.33 -10.59 11.45
C TYR A 174 3.93 -10.68 12.85
N GLN A 175 3.10 -10.59 13.90
CA GLN A 175 3.55 -10.69 15.29
C GLN A 175 4.17 -12.05 15.62
N THR A 176 3.57 -13.14 15.14
CA THR A 176 4.13 -14.50 15.27
C THR A 176 5.50 -14.57 14.62
N PHE A 177 5.64 -14.09 13.39
CA PHE A 177 6.94 -14.07 12.69
C PHE A 177 8.01 -13.29 13.46
N LEU A 178 7.66 -12.11 14.00
CA LEU A 178 8.59 -11.33 14.82
C LEU A 178 9.02 -12.10 16.08
N ASN A 179 8.07 -12.67 16.81
CA ASN A 179 8.34 -13.39 18.06
C ASN A 179 9.27 -14.59 17.83
N GLU A 180 8.99 -15.40 16.80
CA GLU A 180 9.78 -16.58 16.43
C GLU A 180 11.21 -16.26 15.98
N ASN A 181 11.48 -15.03 15.55
CA ASN A 181 12.76 -14.64 14.97
C ASN A 181 13.52 -13.58 15.80
N SER A 182 12.92 -13.02 16.84
CA SER A 182 13.47 -11.94 17.68
C SER A 182 14.85 -12.21 18.30
N HIS A 183 15.17 -13.46 18.58
CA HIS A 183 16.45 -13.90 19.16
C HIS A 183 17.51 -14.27 18.10
N LYS A 184 17.13 -14.33 16.82
CA LYS A 184 18.00 -14.71 15.70
C LYS A 184 18.71 -13.47 15.12
N LYS A 185 19.54 -13.68 14.08
CA LYS A 185 20.10 -12.59 13.27
C LYS A 185 19.03 -12.06 12.32
N VAL A 186 18.53 -10.85 12.58
CA VAL A 186 17.43 -10.23 11.83
C VAL A 186 17.92 -9.00 11.11
N VAL A 187 17.53 -8.85 9.85
CA VAL A 187 17.71 -7.60 9.10
C VAL A 187 16.33 -7.02 8.85
N PHE A 188 16.10 -5.82 9.36
CA PHE A 188 14.96 -4.98 9.00
C PHE A 188 15.32 -4.18 7.76
N ILE A 189 14.52 -4.26 6.70
CA ILE A 189 14.69 -3.49 5.47
C ILE A 189 13.53 -2.51 5.36
N GLU A 190 13.83 -1.22 5.44
CA GLU A 190 12.87 -0.12 5.35
C GLU A 190 13.03 0.62 4.02
N LEU A 191 12.05 0.51 3.12
CA LEU A 191 12.12 1.02 1.74
C LEU A 191 11.12 2.16 1.52
N GLY A 192 11.59 3.41 1.58
CA GLY A 192 10.77 4.58 1.26
C GLY A 192 9.64 4.84 2.25
N VAL A 193 9.82 4.52 3.52
CA VAL A 193 8.85 4.79 4.57
C VAL A 193 9.00 6.24 5.02
N GLY A 194 7.98 7.06 4.75
CA GLY A 194 7.94 8.46 5.12
C GLY A 194 7.55 8.74 6.58
N ARG A 195 7.16 9.99 6.85
CA ARG A 195 6.77 10.49 8.18
C ARG A 195 5.26 10.60 8.40
N MET A 196 4.44 10.14 7.45
CA MET A 196 2.97 10.26 7.53
C MET A 196 2.39 9.33 8.62
N THR A 197 2.81 8.07 8.64
CA THR A 197 2.37 7.07 9.64
C THR A 197 3.57 6.30 10.22
N PRO A 198 4.50 6.99 10.91
CA PRO A 198 5.78 6.42 11.30
C PRO A 198 5.63 5.33 12.37
N ASN A 199 4.51 5.33 13.11
CA ASN A 199 4.21 4.37 14.16
C ASN A 199 3.95 2.94 13.64
N ILE A 200 3.75 2.74 12.33
CA ILE A 200 3.45 1.41 11.76
C ILE A 200 4.72 0.63 11.43
N ILE A 201 5.71 1.28 10.80
CA ILE A 201 6.94 0.62 10.33
C ILE A 201 8.18 1.29 10.93
N LYS A 202 8.36 2.60 10.69
CA LYS A 202 9.61 3.31 10.99
C LYS A 202 10.00 3.23 12.46
N TYR A 203 9.09 3.60 13.37
CA TYR A 203 9.38 3.56 14.81
C TYR A 203 9.47 2.13 15.36
N PRO A 204 8.55 1.20 15.03
CA PRO A 204 8.69 -0.21 15.43
C PRO A 204 10.02 -0.83 14.99
N PHE A 205 10.44 -0.63 13.73
CA PHE A 205 11.72 -1.15 13.24
C PHE A 205 12.90 -0.55 14.00
N SER A 206 12.90 0.75 14.28
CA SER A 206 13.92 1.38 15.12
C SER A 206 13.96 0.78 16.53
N GLN A 207 12.80 0.61 17.16
CA GLN A 207 12.69 0.09 18.53
C GLN A 207 13.15 -1.37 18.62
N MET A 208 12.71 -2.22 17.68
CA MET A 208 13.16 -3.61 17.63
C MET A 208 14.66 -3.70 17.33
N THR A 209 15.19 -2.87 16.43
CA THR A 209 16.63 -2.82 16.17
C THR A 209 17.43 -2.38 17.38
N TYR A 210 16.91 -1.42 18.17
CA TYR A 210 17.54 -1.00 19.41
C TYR A 210 17.58 -2.15 20.43
N ASN A 211 16.44 -2.80 20.65
CA ASN A 211 16.26 -3.77 21.74
C ASN A 211 16.76 -5.19 21.43
N TRP A 212 16.67 -5.65 20.18
CA TRP A 212 17.01 -7.04 19.83
C TRP A 212 18.51 -7.17 19.60
N GLN A 213 19.16 -8.05 20.36
CA GLN A 213 20.62 -8.17 20.39
C GLN A 213 21.27 -8.27 18.99
N ASN A 214 20.69 -9.10 18.11
CA ASN A 214 21.24 -9.44 16.79
C ASN A 214 20.43 -8.86 15.61
N ALA A 215 19.73 -7.74 15.83
CA ALA A 215 19.02 -7.03 14.76
C ALA A 215 19.89 -5.96 14.10
N PHE A 216 19.72 -5.77 12.79
CA PHE A 216 20.32 -4.71 11.99
C PHE A 216 19.26 -4.05 11.11
N LEU A 217 19.37 -2.75 10.87
CA LEU A 217 18.40 -1.98 10.10
C LEU A 217 19.03 -1.35 8.86
N VAL A 218 18.47 -1.62 7.70
CA VAL A 218 18.81 -0.97 6.43
C VAL A 218 17.66 -0.08 6.04
N ARG A 219 17.90 1.23 5.97
CA ARG A 219 16.95 2.23 5.48
C ARG A 219 17.40 2.75 4.13
N ILE A 220 16.50 2.74 3.15
CA ILE A 220 16.74 3.35 1.84
C ILE A 220 15.58 4.30 1.56
N ASN A 221 15.85 5.60 1.59
CA ASN A 221 14.87 6.63 1.32
C ASN A 221 15.57 7.97 1.05
N GLN A 222 15.14 8.68 0.00
CA GLN A 222 15.72 9.98 -0.35
C GLN A 222 15.45 11.01 0.75
N GLY A 223 16.47 11.78 1.12
CA GLY A 223 16.44 12.77 2.20
C GLY A 223 16.35 12.18 3.62
N GLU A 224 16.49 10.87 3.79
CA GLU A 224 16.44 10.24 5.11
C GLU A 224 17.76 10.42 5.86
N ALA A 225 17.68 11.01 7.05
CA ALA A 225 18.85 11.17 7.92
C ALA A 225 19.15 9.87 8.69
N PRO A 226 20.43 9.55 8.94
CA PRO A 226 20.81 8.45 9.82
C PRO A 226 20.17 8.58 11.21
N THR A 227 19.90 7.44 11.85
CA THR A 227 19.36 7.40 13.23
C THR A 227 20.51 7.30 14.24
N PRO A 228 20.88 8.37 14.97
CA PRO A 228 22.12 8.39 15.77
C PRO A 228 22.19 7.30 16.84
N MET A 229 21.05 6.97 17.47
CA MET A 229 20.95 5.91 18.48
C MET A 229 21.22 4.51 17.91
N LEU A 230 21.12 4.32 16.60
CA LEU A 230 21.32 3.05 15.91
C LEU A 230 22.59 3.03 15.05
N LYS A 231 23.53 3.97 15.26
CA LYS A 231 24.72 4.12 14.40
C LYS A 231 25.56 2.84 14.20
N ASN A 232 25.56 1.93 15.17
CA ASN A 232 26.30 0.66 15.12
C ASN A 232 25.44 -0.52 14.65
N LYS A 233 24.13 -0.31 14.46
CA LYS A 233 23.14 -1.35 14.10
C LYS A 233 22.26 -0.93 12.93
N SER A 234 22.66 0.09 12.20
CA SER A 234 21.90 0.55 11.04
C SER A 234 22.78 1.18 9.96
N ILE A 235 22.31 1.07 8.74
CA ILE A 235 22.75 1.86 7.59
C ILE A 235 21.53 2.64 7.09
N THR A 236 21.72 3.91 6.76
CA THR A 236 20.71 4.75 6.12
C THR A 236 21.30 5.30 4.83
N MET A 237 20.63 5.00 3.72
CA MET A 237 21.02 5.40 2.38
C MET A 237 20.07 6.48 1.90
N ASP A 238 20.59 7.70 1.76
CA ASP A 238 19.95 8.78 1.02
C ASP A 238 20.15 8.52 -0.49
N ALA A 239 19.30 7.64 -1.03
CA ALA A 239 19.44 7.13 -2.38
C ALA A 239 18.07 6.77 -2.99
N ASP A 240 18.03 6.73 -4.32
CA ASP A 240 16.89 6.20 -5.06
C ASP A 240 16.76 4.67 -4.86
N ILE A 241 15.57 4.22 -4.49
CA ILE A 241 15.32 2.80 -4.18
C ILE A 241 15.47 1.92 -5.42
N ALA A 242 15.05 2.39 -6.59
CA ALA A 242 15.13 1.60 -7.82
C ALA A 242 16.60 1.36 -8.19
N GLN A 243 17.43 2.40 -8.12
CA GLN A 243 18.87 2.25 -8.37
C GLN A 243 19.52 1.26 -7.39
N VAL A 244 19.27 1.40 -6.08
CA VAL A 244 19.91 0.52 -5.08
C VAL A 244 19.50 -0.93 -5.26
N LEU A 245 18.22 -1.22 -5.50
CA LEU A 245 17.75 -2.59 -5.71
C LEU A 245 18.26 -3.18 -7.03
N HIS A 246 18.35 -2.37 -8.09
CA HIS A 246 18.92 -2.77 -9.36
C HIS A 246 20.40 -3.15 -9.23
N ASP A 247 21.20 -2.34 -8.54
CA ASP A 247 22.63 -2.61 -8.32
C ASP A 247 22.81 -3.90 -7.51
N LEU A 248 22.04 -4.07 -6.43
CA LEU A 248 22.11 -5.27 -5.59
C LEU A 248 21.77 -6.55 -6.36
N THR A 249 20.81 -6.51 -7.27
CA THR A 249 20.43 -7.67 -8.08
C THR A 249 21.36 -7.93 -9.26
N SER A 250 22.03 -6.90 -9.78
CA SER A 250 23.01 -7.03 -10.87
C SER A 250 24.34 -7.63 -10.42
N HIS A 251 24.58 -7.69 -9.10
CA HIS A 251 25.77 -8.27 -8.48
C HIS A 251 25.52 -9.63 -7.80
N MET A 252 24.35 -10.24 -7.99
CA MET A 252 24.06 -11.62 -7.57
C MET A 252 24.40 -12.63 -8.66
#